data_AF-A0A2H0VAU8-F1
#
_entry.id   AF-A0A2H0VAU8-F1
#
_cell.length_a   1.000
_cell.length_b   1.000
_cell.length_c   1.000
_cell.angle_alpha   90.00
_cell.angle_beta   90.00
_cell.angle_gamma   90.00
#
_symmetry.space_group_name_H-M   'P 1'
#
loop_
_entity.id
_entity.type
_entity.pdbx_description
1 polymer ?
#
loop_
_entity_poly.entity_id
_entity_poly.type
_entity_poly.pdbx_seq_one_letter_code
_entity_poly.pdbx_strand_id
1 'polypeptide(L)'
;EPNGFSGKFFGAWFLPILTVSLYGLFLVLPKIDPKKERYAEFAAAYHIFKGLIVLIIFLIFITTGFYNLGYNLPIGKLVPAAVGLLMVVLGILMPKIKPNWFMGIRTPWTLSNKDVWNKTHRLGGHLFMLFGLGLILTPFLPPSISPIILFGGAGAIVIGTFLYSCLLYRQGKENNLQ
;
A
#
# COMPACT_ATOMS: atom_id res chain seq x y z
N GLU A 1 28.00 -7.11 22.60
CA GLU A 1 27.26 -8.03 21.71
C GLU A 1 25.77 -7.78 21.91
N PRO A 2 24.96 -7.51 20.87
CA PRO A 2 23.54 -7.38 21.07
C PRO A 2 22.97 -8.79 21.26
N ASN A 3 22.35 -9.03 22.42
CA ASN A 3 21.63 -10.26 22.76
C ASN A 3 20.39 -10.37 21.84
N GLY A 4 20.63 -10.76 20.58
CA GLY A 4 19.71 -10.71 19.45
C GLY A 4 18.63 -11.78 19.43
N PHE A 5 18.18 -12.25 20.59
CA PHE A 5 16.97 -13.03 20.69
C PHE A 5 15.86 -12.10 21.15
N SER A 6 15.08 -11.58 20.21
CA SER A 6 13.65 -11.46 20.53
C SER A 6 13.24 -12.84 21.07
N GLY A 7 12.67 -12.93 22.28
CA GLY A 7 12.40 -14.22 22.90
C GLY A 7 11.72 -15.16 21.89
N LYS A 8 12.01 -16.47 21.91
CA LYS A 8 11.47 -17.45 20.93
C LYS A 8 9.95 -17.27 20.69
N PHE A 9 9.25 -16.86 21.75
CA PHE A 9 7.86 -16.42 21.71
C PHE A 9 7.58 -15.25 20.75
N PHE A 10 8.32 -14.15 20.85
CA PHE A 10 8.18 -12.99 19.98
C PHE A 10 8.42 -13.37 18.51
N GLY A 11 9.49 -14.11 18.21
CA GLY A 11 9.77 -14.56 16.84
C GLY A 11 8.67 -15.42 16.22
N ALA A 12 8.04 -16.30 17.02
CA ALA A 12 6.97 -17.17 16.56
C ALA A 12 5.59 -16.49 16.47
N TRP A 13 5.27 -15.62 17.44
CA TRP A 13 3.91 -15.10 17.62
C TRP A 13 3.70 -13.66 17.14
N PHE A 14 4.75 -12.87 16.97
CA PHE A 14 4.61 -11.47 16.57
C PHE A 14 3.85 -11.31 15.26
N LEU A 15 4.27 -12.02 14.19
CA LEU A 15 3.63 -11.91 12.87
C LEU A 15 2.18 -12.44 12.86
N PRO A 16 1.86 -13.62 13.46
CA PRO A 16 0.47 -14.06 13.60
C PRO A 16 -0.42 -13.07 14.36
N ILE A 17 0.03 -12.57 15.52
CA ILE A 17 -0.71 -11.59 16.33
C ILE A 17 -0.92 -10.30 15.54
N LEU A 18 0.13 -9.79 14.88
CA LEU A 18 0.04 -8.61 14.03
C LEU A 18 -0.98 -8.81 12.90
N THR A 19 -0.99 -9.98 12.26
CA THR A 19 -1.92 -10.31 11.18
C THR A 19 -3.38 -10.29 11.66
N VAL A 20 -3.67 -10.98 12.76
CA VAL A 20 -5.01 -11.00 13.36
C VAL A 20 -5.43 -9.61 13.81
N SER A 21 -4.52 -8.86 14.44
CA SER A 21 -4.78 -7.49 14.91
C SER A 21 -5.08 -6.54 13.74
N LEU A 22 -4.30 -6.60 12.66
CA LEU A 22 -4.55 -5.80 11.45
C LEU A 22 -5.86 -6.20 10.78
N TYR A 23 -6.18 -7.49 10.70
CA TYR A 23 -7.46 -7.93 10.16
C TYR A 23 -8.64 -7.42 11.01
N GLY A 24 -8.54 -7.52 12.33
CA GLY A 24 -9.51 -6.96 13.28
C GLY A 24 -9.66 -5.45 13.10
N LEU A 25 -8.55 -4.71 12.98
CA LEU A 25 -8.56 -3.28 12.69
C LEU A 25 -9.33 -2.98 11.38
N PHE A 26 -9.08 -3.72 10.30
CA PHE A 26 -9.82 -3.58 9.04
C PHE A 26 -11.29 -4.02 9.12
N LEU A 27 -11.75 -4.67 10.18
CA LEU A 27 -13.19 -4.87 10.41
C LEU A 27 -13.82 -3.68 11.13
N VAL A 28 -13.04 -2.95 11.93
CA VAL A 28 -13.49 -1.82 12.74
C VAL A 28 -13.42 -0.50 11.95
N LEU A 29 -12.40 -0.28 11.11
CA LEU A 29 -12.20 0.98 10.37
C LEU A 29 -13.46 1.48 9.64
N PRO A 30 -14.19 0.66 8.86
CA PRO A 30 -15.39 1.14 8.16
C PRO A 30 -16.52 1.55 9.12
N LYS A 31 -16.56 1.00 10.33
CA LYS A 31 -17.61 1.27 11.32
C LYS A 31 -17.41 2.60 12.05
N ILE A 32 -16.14 3.01 12.21
CA ILE A 32 -15.77 4.26 12.87
C ILE A 32 -15.59 5.44 11.89
N ASP A 33 -15.54 5.19 10.58
CA ASP A 33 -15.42 6.24 9.57
C ASP A 33 -16.68 7.13 9.54
N PRO A 34 -16.56 8.47 9.66
CA PRO A 34 -17.71 9.37 9.50
C PRO A 34 -18.44 9.19 8.17
N LYS A 35 -17.74 8.72 7.12
CA LYS A 35 -18.26 8.40 5.79
C LYS A 35 -18.48 6.90 5.57
N LYS A 36 -18.85 6.14 6.62
CA LYS A 36 -19.10 4.68 6.58
C LYS A 36 -20.00 4.21 5.43
N GLU A 37 -21.02 4.99 5.08
CA GLU A 37 -21.99 4.65 4.02
C GLU A 37 -21.31 4.45 2.66
N ARG A 38 -20.17 5.12 2.45
CA ARG A 38 -19.43 5.06 1.20
C ARG A 38 -18.65 3.78 1.02
N TYR A 39 -18.39 3.02 2.09
CA TYR A 39 -17.71 1.72 1.98
C TYR A 39 -18.52 0.71 1.16
N ALA A 40 -19.84 0.84 1.14
CA ALA A 40 -20.68 0.01 0.27
C ALA A 40 -20.38 0.24 -1.22
N GLU A 41 -20.05 1.48 -1.61
CA GLU A 41 -19.72 1.84 -3.01
C GLU A 41 -18.42 1.19 -3.51
N PHE A 42 -17.52 0.76 -2.62
CA PHE A 42 -16.23 0.16 -2.97
C PHE A 42 -15.92 -1.12 -2.18
N ALA A 43 -16.96 -1.82 -1.71
CA ALA A 43 -16.80 -3.00 -0.85
C ALA A 43 -15.87 -4.06 -1.47
N ALA A 44 -16.02 -4.34 -2.77
CA ALA A 44 -15.15 -5.27 -3.48
C ALA A 44 -13.66 -4.85 -3.42
N ALA A 45 -13.36 -3.58 -3.69
CA ALA A 45 -11.98 -3.08 -3.58
C ALA A 45 -11.46 -3.16 -2.14
N TYR A 46 -12.32 -2.90 -1.15
CA TYR A 46 -11.97 -3.01 0.26
C TYR A 46 -11.67 -4.45 0.70
N HIS A 47 -12.49 -5.42 0.24
CA HIS A 47 -12.27 -6.84 0.53
C HIS A 47 -10.98 -7.36 -0.10
N ILE A 48 -10.69 -6.98 -1.34
CA ILE A 48 -9.43 -7.34 -2.02
C ILE A 48 -8.24 -6.72 -1.28
N PHE A 49 -8.32 -5.42 -0.93
CA PHE A 49 -7.28 -4.74 -0.15
C PHE A 49 -6.96 -5.46 1.17
N LYS A 50 -8.00 -5.74 1.96
CA LYS A 50 -7.88 -6.43 3.25
C LYS A 50 -7.30 -7.84 3.09
N GLY A 51 -7.84 -8.62 2.15
CA GLY A 51 -7.40 -9.99 1.90
C GLY A 51 -5.96 -10.06 1.43
N LEU A 52 -5.56 -9.14 0.54
CA LEU A 52 -4.20 -9.10 0.01
C LEU A 52 -3.15 -8.74 1.06
N ILE A 53 -3.43 -7.79 1.95
CA ILE A 53 -2.51 -7.46 3.05
C ILE A 53 -2.31 -8.67 3.96
N VAL A 54 -3.39 -9.33 4.37
CA VAL A 54 -3.32 -10.54 5.22
C VAL A 54 -2.55 -11.65 4.50
N LEU A 55 -2.85 -11.88 3.22
CA LEU A 55 -2.16 -12.90 2.42
C LEU A 55 -0.66 -12.67 2.37
N ILE A 56 -0.21 -11.43 2.16
CA ILE A 56 1.22 -11.13 2.07
C ILE A 56 1.92 -11.29 3.41
N ILE A 57 1.33 -10.82 4.51
CA ILE A 57 1.94 -11.01 5.83
C ILE A 57 2.00 -12.51 6.17
N PHE A 58 0.96 -13.26 5.82
CA PHE A 58 0.93 -14.72 5.97
C PHE A 58 2.02 -15.40 5.13
N LEU A 59 2.21 -15.03 3.87
CA LEU A 59 3.26 -15.57 3.00
C LEU A 59 4.66 -15.25 3.54
N ILE A 60 4.87 -14.04 4.06
CA ILE A 60 6.12 -13.66 4.73
C ILE A 60 6.35 -14.54 5.96
N PHE A 61 5.34 -14.73 6.80
CA PHE A 61 5.44 -15.60 7.98
C PHE A 61 5.83 -17.04 7.62
N ILE A 62 5.18 -17.63 6.63
CA ILE A 62 5.49 -18.98 6.15
C ILE A 62 6.91 -19.05 5.57
N THR A 63 7.29 -18.08 4.74
CA THR A 63 8.62 -18.04 4.10
C THR A 63 9.73 -17.91 5.15
N THR A 64 9.57 -17.04 6.14
CA THR A 64 10.51 -16.91 7.26
C THR A 64 10.55 -18.17 8.12
N GLY A 65 9.41 -18.82 8.34
CA GLY A 65 9.33 -20.10 9.05
C GLY A 65 10.15 -21.19 8.38
N PHE A 66 9.97 -21.39 7.06
CA PHE A 66 10.75 -22.36 6.30
C PHE A 66 12.25 -22.02 6.26
N TYR A 67 12.60 -20.74 6.12
CA TYR A 67 14.00 -20.32 6.19
C TYR A 67 14.65 -20.69 7.52
N ASN A 68 13.95 -20.49 8.63
CA ASN A 68 14.42 -20.86 9.98
C ASN A 68 14.52 -22.39 10.18
N LEU A 69 13.78 -23.19 9.40
CA LEU A 69 13.91 -24.65 9.38
C LEU A 69 15.10 -25.13 8.53
N GLY A 70 15.90 -24.22 7.96
CA GLY A 70 17.08 -24.53 7.16
C GLY A 70 16.82 -24.68 5.66
N TYR A 71 15.61 -24.37 5.17
CA TYR A 71 15.35 -24.35 3.74
C TYR A 71 16.00 -23.12 3.09
N ASN A 72 16.76 -23.36 2.01
CA ASN A 72 17.42 -22.29 1.26
C ASN A 72 16.43 -21.58 0.32
N LEU A 73 15.57 -20.75 0.89
CA LEU A 73 14.61 -19.95 0.13
C LEU A 73 15.25 -18.64 -0.37
N PRO A 74 15.00 -18.22 -1.62
CA PRO A 74 15.51 -16.97 -2.16
C PRO A 74 14.70 -15.76 -1.65
N ILE A 75 14.75 -15.49 -0.34
CA ILE A 75 13.99 -14.42 0.34
C ILE A 75 14.21 -13.07 -0.34
N GLY A 76 15.46 -12.78 -0.75
CA GLY A 76 15.82 -11.54 -1.45
C GLY A 76 15.12 -11.36 -2.80
N LYS A 77 14.54 -12.40 -3.39
CA LYS A 77 13.70 -12.32 -4.60
C LYS A 77 12.22 -12.36 -4.29
N LEU A 78 11.83 -13.24 -3.35
CA LEU A 78 10.43 -13.46 -2.98
C LEU A 78 9.79 -12.22 -2.34
N VAL A 79 10.50 -11.54 -1.44
CA VAL A 79 9.95 -10.39 -0.71
C VAL A 79 9.73 -9.19 -1.63
N PRO A 80 10.70 -8.74 -2.45
CA PRO A 80 10.46 -7.66 -3.41
C PRO A 80 9.36 -7.99 -4.42
N ALA A 81 9.28 -9.23 -4.89
CA ALA A 81 8.21 -9.66 -5.80
C ALA A 81 6.82 -9.60 -5.14
N ALA A 82 6.68 -10.08 -3.90
CA ALA A 82 5.43 -10.01 -3.15
C ALA A 82 4.98 -8.57 -2.87
N VAL A 83 5.92 -7.70 -2.45
CA VAL A 83 5.64 -6.28 -2.21
C VAL A 83 5.33 -5.56 -3.53
N GLY A 84 6.03 -5.87 -4.62
CA GLY A 84 5.75 -5.30 -5.93
C GLY A 84 4.36 -5.70 -6.44
N LEU A 85 3.97 -6.96 -6.26
CA LEU A 85 2.61 -7.42 -6.57
C LEU A 85 1.55 -6.69 -5.74
N LEU A 86 1.81 -6.46 -4.44
CA LEU A 86 0.94 -5.62 -3.60
C LEU A 86 0.75 -4.24 -4.22
N MET A 87 1.85 -3.57 -4.58
CA MET A 87 1.81 -2.23 -5.15
C MET A 87 1.04 -2.20 -6.48
N VAL A 88 1.21 -3.21 -7.34
CA VAL A 88 0.43 -3.33 -8.59
C VAL A 88 -1.06 -3.44 -8.31
N VAL A 89 -1.47 -4.35 -7.41
CA VAL A 89 -2.89 -4.52 -7.09
C VAL A 89 -3.46 -3.27 -6.43
N LEU A 90 -2.72 -2.64 -5.50
CA LEU A 90 -3.12 -1.35 -4.92
C LEU A 90 -3.32 -0.28 -6.00
N GLY A 91 -2.43 -0.25 -7.00
CA GLY A 91 -2.56 0.67 -8.12
C GLY A 91 -3.82 0.43 -8.96
N ILE A 92 -4.20 -0.82 -9.20
CA ILE A 92 -5.46 -1.20 -9.86
C ILE A 92 -6.68 -0.83 -9.01
N LEU A 93 -6.57 -0.90 -7.68
CA LEU A 93 -7.65 -0.59 -6.77
C LEU A 93 -7.85 0.92 -6.56
N MET A 94 -6.78 1.74 -6.62
CA MET A 94 -6.85 3.18 -6.31
C MET A 94 -8.02 3.92 -6.99
N PRO A 95 -8.25 3.80 -8.32
CA PRO A 95 -9.35 4.51 -8.98
C PRO A 95 -10.76 4.08 -8.52
N LYS A 96 -10.89 2.89 -7.91
CA LYS A 96 -12.16 2.34 -7.42
C LYS A 96 -12.52 2.85 -6.03
N ILE A 97 -11.54 3.39 -5.29
CA ILE A 97 -11.73 3.85 -3.91
C ILE A 97 -12.52 5.15 -3.92
N LYS A 98 -13.61 5.20 -3.14
CA LYS A 98 -14.41 6.42 -2.97
C LYS A 98 -13.86 7.26 -1.81
N PRO A 99 -14.04 8.60 -1.84
CA PRO A 99 -13.56 9.47 -0.77
C PRO A 99 -14.06 9.05 0.60
N ASN A 100 -13.12 8.66 1.46
CA ASN A 100 -13.31 8.17 2.82
C ASN A 100 -12.20 8.74 3.71
N TRP A 101 -12.27 8.51 5.01
CA TRP A 101 -11.32 9.13 5.94
C TRP A 101 -10.07 8.28 6.18
N PHE A 102 -10.03 6.99 5.83
CA PHE A 102 -8.91 6.09 6.19
C PHE A 102 -8.04 5.61 5.03
N MET A 103 -8.57 5.48 3.82
CA MET A 103 -7.99 4.74 2.70
C MET A 103 -7.84 5.62 1.46
N GLY A 104 -6.65 5.62 0.87
CA GLY A 104 -6.31 6.41 -0.32
C GLY A 104 -5.44 7.64 -0.03
N ILE A 105 -5.30 8.51 -1.02
CA ILE A 105 -4.48 9.74 -0.98
C ILE A 105 -5.32 10.86 -0.37
N ARG A 106 -5.04 11.20 0.90
CA ARG A 106 -5.85 12.10 1.72
C ARG A 106 -5.12 13.41 1.98
N THR A 107 -5.44 14.39 1.18
CA THR A 107 -5.04 15.79 1.32
C THR A 107 -6.29 16.64 1.61
N PRO A 108 -6.14 17.84 2.21
CA PRO A 108 -7.30 18.71 2.49
C PRO A 108 -8.20 18.94 1.28
N TRP A 109 -7.62 19.04 0.08
CA TRP A 109 -8.34 19.25 -1.17
C TRP A 109 -8.95 17.99 -1.81
N THR A 110 -8.35 16.82 -1.64
CA THR A 110 -8.97 15.56 -2.12
C THR A 110 -10.16 15.16 -1.24
N LEU A 111 -10.12 15.49 0.05
CA LEU A 111 -11.23 15.23 0.97
C LEU A 111 -12.44 16.15 0.74
N SER A 112 -12.19 17.38 0.26
CA SER A 112 -13.24 18.39 0.00
C SER A 112 -13.84 18.29 -1.40
N ASN A 113 -13.10 17.80 -2.40
CA ASN A 113 -13.56 17.75 -3.79
C ASN A 113 -13.45 16.33 -4.40
N LYS A 114 -14.60 15.79 -4.84
CA LYS A 114 -14.71 14.43 -5.43
C LYS A 114 -13.96 14.29 -6.76
N ASP A 115 -13.91 15.33 -7.59
CA ASP A 115 -13.20 15.29 -8.87
C ASP A 115 -11.69 15.28 -8.66
N VAL A 116 -11.22 16.08 -7.70
CA VAL A 116 -9.82 16.09 -7.26
C VAL A 116 -9.42 14.73 -6.72
N TRP A 117 -10.28 14.11 -5.91
CA TRP A 117 -10.09 12.74 -5.44
C TRP A 117 -9.93 11.75 -6.60
N ASN A 118 -10.89 11.70 -7.53
CA ASN A 118 -10.92 10.71 -8.61
C ASN A 118 -9.70 10.84 -9.54
N LYS A 119 -9.35 12.07 -9.94
CA LYS A 119 -8.19 12.32 -10.80
C LYS A 119 -6.88 11.97 -10.08
N THR A 120 -6.75 12.32 -8.80
CA THR A 120 -5.55 12.01 -7.99
C THR A 120 -5.37 10.51 -7.80
N HIS A 121 -6.45 9.78 -7.51
CA HIS A 121 -6.41 8.33 -7.35
C HIS A 121 -6.17 7.60 -8.67
N ARG A 122 -6.60 8.16 -9.81
CA ARG A 122 -6.22 7.65 -11.12
C ARG A 122 -4.72 7.78 -11.36
N LEU A 123 -4.13 8.96 -11.11
CA LEU A 123 -2.68 9.14 -11.23
C LEU A 123 -1.93 8.22 -10.25
N GLY A 124 -2.35 8.22 -8.98
CA GLY A 124 -1.79 7.34 -7.95
C GLY A 124 -1.83 5.88 -8.38
N GLY A 125 -2.93 5.43 -8.98
CA GLY A 125 -3.04 4.07 -9.54
C GLY A 125 -1.91 3.73 -10.51
N HIS A 126 -1.63 4.59 -11.48
CA HIS A 126 -0.55 4.40 -12.45
C HIS A 126 0.83 4.40 -11.76
N LEU A 127 1.08 5.34 -10.85
CA LEU A 127 2.35 5.43 -10.15
C LEU A 127 2.62 4.20 -9.27
N PHE A 128 1.61 3.71 -8.55
CA PHE A 128 1.69 2.47 -7.76
C PHE A 128 1.93 1.24 -8.65
N MET A 129 1.26 1.14 -9.80
CA MET A 129 1.50 0.04 -10.75
C MET A 129 2.92 0.05 -11.30
N LEU A 130 3.41 1.20 -11.77
CA LEU A 130 4.78 1.34 -12.30
C LEU A 130 5.83 1.04 -11.23
N PHE A 131 5.62 1.55 -10.01
CA PHE A 131 6.50 1.25 -8.88
C PHE A 131 6.51 -0.23 -8.52
N GLY A 132 5.34 -0.86 -8.47
CA GLY A 132 5.23 -2.29 -8.18
C GLY A 132 5.90 -3.17 -9.23
N LEU A 133 5.74 -2.83 -10.52
CA LEU A 133 6.48 -3.49 -11.61
C LEU A 133 7.98 -3.30 -11.47
N GLY A 134 8.44 -2.09 -11.12
CA GLY A 134 9.84 -1.81 -10.82
C GLY A 134 10.39 -2.70 -9.71
N LEU A 135 9.64 -2.86 -8.61
CA LEU A 135 10.01 -3.72 -7.49
C LEU A 135 10.13 -5.20 -7.88
N ILE A 136 9.21 -5.71 -8.70
CA ILE A 136 9.26 -7.09 -9.22
C ILE A 136 10.52 -7.33 -10.05
N LEU A 137 11.01 -6.31 -10.76
CA LEU A 137 12.20 -6.41 -11.60
C LEU A 137 13.53 -6.26 -10.83
N THR A 138 13.51 -5.76 -9.60
CA THR A 138 14.73 -5.55 -8.79
C THR A 138 15.65 -6.76 -8.70
N PRO A 139 15.18 -8.02 -8.57
CA PRO A 139 16.06 -9.19 -8.47
C PRO A 139 16.86 -9.49 -9.75
N PHE A 140 16.48 -8.90 -10.88
CA PHE A 140 17.12 -9.10 -12.19
C PHE A 140 18.02 -7.92 -12.58
N LEU A 141 18.04 -6.86 -11.76
CA LEU A 141 18.81 -5.64 -12.01
C LEU A 141 20.07 -5.60 -11.15
N PRO A 142 21.09 -4.80 -11.54
CA PRO A 142 22.23 -4.52 -10.69
C PRO A 142 21.83 -4.04 -9.29
N PRO A 143 22.48 -4.51 -8.21
CA PRO A 143 22.15 -4.12 -6.83
C PRO A 143 22.17 -2.60 -6.58
N SER A 144 22.96 -1.84 -7.34
CA SER A 144 23.04 -0.38 -7.26
C SER A 144 21.73 0.33 -7.68
N ILE A 145 20.89 -0.32 -8.50
CA ILE A 145 19.62 0.25 -8.99
C ILE A 145 18.47 0.04 -8.00
N SER A 146 18.52 -1.04 -7.21
CA SER A 146 17.49 -1.38 -6.23
C SER A 146 17.12 -0.25 -5.25
N PRO A 147 18.07 0.43 -4.58
CA PRO A 147 17.74 1.56 -3.70
C PRO A 147 17.15 2.75 -4.47
N ILE A 148 17.57 2.99 -5.71
CA ILE A 148 17.03 4.06 -6.56
C ILE A 148 15.56 3.81 -6.87
N ILE A 149 15.21 2.57 -7.26
CA ILE A 149 13.81 2.18 -7.50
C ILE A 149 13.01 2.35 -6.22
N LEU A 150 13.50 1.84 -5.08
CA LEU A 150 12.79 1.90 -3.81
C LEU A 150 12.54 3.33 -3.34
N PHE A 151 13.59 4.12 -3.13
CA PHE A 151 13.48 5.46 -2.59
C PHE A 151 12.98 6.48 -3.62
N GLY A 152 13.48 6.40 -4.85
CA GLY A 152 13.06 7.28 -5.94
C GLY A 152 11.61 7.01 -6.34
N GLY A 153 11.20 5.75 -6.44
CA GLY A 153 9.81 5.37 -6.74
C GLY A 153 8.83 5.75 -5.63
N ALA A 154 9.18 5.47 -4.36
CA ALA A 154 8.37 5.90 -3.23
C ALA A 154 8.25 7.44 -3.15
N GLY A 155 9.36 8.15 -3.34
CA GLY A 155 9.39 9.61 -3.40
C GLY A 155 8.52 10.15 -4.55
N ALA A 156 8.63 9.57 -5.74
CA ALA A 156 7.84 9.97 -6.91
C ALA A 156 6.33 9.77 -6.69
N ILE A 157 5.91 8.70 -6.01
CA ILE A 157 4.50 8.50 -5.62
C ILE A 157 4.05 9.61 -4.68
N VAL A 158 4.77 9.84 -3.58
CA VAL A 158 4.36 10.81 -2.56
C VAL A 158 4.33 12.22 -3.12
N ILE A 159 5.44 12.66 -3.72
CA ILE A 159 5.58 14.01 -4.29
C ILE A 159 4.63 14.16 -5.48
N GLY A 160 4.60 13.20 -6.40
CA GLY A 160 3.79 13.27 -7.62
C GLY A 160 2.30 13.37 -7.32
N THR A 161 1.78 12.53 -6.41
CA THR A 161 0.35 12.58 -6.03
C THR A 161 0.01 13.85 -5.24
N PHE A 162 0.90 14.32 -4.37
CA PHE A 162 0.71 15.56 -3.62
C PHE A 162 0.69 16.79 -4.54
N LEU A 163 1.70 16.94 -5.40
CA LEU A 163 1.79 18.06 -6.35
C LEU A 163 0.61 18.07 -7.32
N TYR A 164 0.30 16.92 -7.91
CA TYR A 164 -0.82 16.81 -8.85
C TYR A 164 -2.15 17.20 -8.21
N SER A 165 -2.40 16.71 -7.00
CA SER A 165 -3.63 17.00 -6.30
C SER A 165 -3.73 18.48 -5.90
N CYS A 166 -2.61 19.13 -5.53
CA CYS A 166 -2.55 20.56 -5.25
C CYS A 166 -2.81 21.42 -6.51
N LEU A 167 -2.16 21.09 -7.63
CA LEU A 167 -2.34 21.79 -8.91
C LEU A 167 -3.81 21.74 -9.37
N LEU A 168 -4.41 20.56 -9.28
CA LEU A 168 -5.80 20.36 -9.69
C LEU A 168 -6.79 21.13 -8.81
N TYR A 169 -6.51 21.24 -7.51
CA TYR A 169 -7.30 22.07 -6.60
C TYR A 169 -7.19 23.56 -6.93
N ARG A 170 -5.99 24.06 -7.26
CA ARG A 170 -5.78 25.46 -7.65
C ARG A 170 -6.51 25.81 -8.95
N GLN A 171 -6.39 24.97 -9.98
CA GLN A 171 -7.11 25.16 -11.25
C GLN A 171 -8.63 25.18 -11.07
N GLY A 172 -9.16 24.28 -10.22
CA GLY A 172 -10.60 24.26 -9.92
C GLY A 172 -11.09 25.50 -9.17
N LYS A 173 -10.22 26.18 -8.41
CA LYS A 173 -10.56 27.43 -7.73
C LYS A 173 -10.53 28.63 -8.68
N GLU A 174 -9.57 28.67 -9.60
CA GLU A 174 -9.46 29.72 -10.62
C GLU A 174 -10.64 29.71 -11.60
N ASN A 175 -11.09 28.53 -12.04
CA ASN A 175 -12.24 28.39 -12.95
C ASN A 175 -13.60 28.74 -12.31
N ASN A 176 -13.70 28.74 -10.98
CA ASN A 176 -14.93 29.13 -10.26
C ASN A 176 -14.98 30.63 -9.94
N LEU A 177 -13.90 31.37 -10.22
CA LEU A 177 -13.80 32.83 -10.02
C LEU A 177 -13.99 33.62 -11.34
N GLN A 178 -14.08 32.93 -12.48
CA GLN A 178 -14.42 33.48 -13.80
C GLN A 178 -15.89 33.18 -14.11
#